data_AF-U5QF97-F1
#
_entry.id   AF-U5QF97-F1
#
_cell.length_a   1.000
_cell.length_b   1.000
_cell.length_c   1.000
_cell.angle_alpha   90.00
_cell.angle_beta   90.00
_cell.angle_gamma   90.00
#
_symmetry.space_group_name_H-M   'P 1'
#
loop_
_entity.id
_entity.type
_entity.pdbx_description
1 polymer ?
#
loop_
_entity_poly.entity_id
_entity_poly.type
_entity_poly.pdbx_seq_one_letter_code
_entity_poly.pdbx_strand_id
1 'polypeptide(L)'
;MSWSAAGRTALLVATMPAASVKRKQNKLRRHERHRRLSASSRGARLISTMQTGSKEVLCNARDRGDGVPFEAVATELKFFNEAQASKPYSSRVHITENEIQRWSVLSAQSRTVMFDQIATYLARSFHNSKLSFESCNAIMNDIYGVIISAGESPPALFLEIYLAFDEGEHYHNDRRDEDPALVYTRSRIAQILEGLSSSP
;
A
#
# COMPACT_ATOMS: atom_id res chain seq x y z
N MET A 1 -3.04 -9.90 -32.38
CA MET A 1 -2.78 -8.46 -32.16
C MET A 1 -2.30 -8.29 -30.73
N SER A 2 -0.99 -8.13 -30.52
CA SER A 2 -0.38 -7.99 -29.19
C SER A 2 -0.29 -6.51 -28.84
N TRP A 3 -0.87 -6.11 -27.70
CA TRP A 3 -0.84 -4.74 -27.22
C TRP A 3 0.29 -4.56 -26.19
N SER A 4 1.14 -3.55 -26.41
CA SER A 4 2.20 -3.14 -25.48
C SER A 4 1.63 -2.72 -24.12
N ALA A 5 2.37 -2.93 -23.04
CA ALA A 5 2.01 -2.53 -21.68
C ALA A 5 1.56 -1.06 -21.59
N ALA A 6 2.22 -0.16 -22.34
CA ALA A 6 1.85 1.25 -22.43
C ALA A 6 0.44 1.51 -23.01
N GLY A 7 -0.03 0.64 -23.92
CA GLY A 7 -1.36 0.73 -24.52
C GLY A 7 -2.48 0.32 -23.56
N ARG A 8 -2.19 -0.53 -22.56
CA ARG A 8 -3.13 -0.90 -21.50
C ARG A 8 -3.22 0.19 -20.43
N THR A 9 -2.13 0.90 -20.17
CA THR A 9 -2.05 2.00 -19.18
C THR A 9 -2.87 3.23 -19.60
N ALA A 10 -2.90 3.56 -20.89
CA ALA A 10 -3.64 4.73 -21.38
C ALA A 10 -5.18 4.56 -21.29
N LEU A 11 -5.67 3.32 -21.37
CA LEU A 11 -7.11 3.04 -21.34
C LEU A 11 -7.68 3.07 -19.90
N LEU A 12 -6.89 2.72 -18.88
CA LEU A 12 -7.35 2.71 -17.49
C LEU A 12 -7.50 4.12 -16.88
N VAL A 13 -6.69 5.08 -17.32
CA VAL A 13 -6.72 6.47 -16.81
C VAL A 13 -7.87 7.28 -17.41
N ALA A 14 -8.35 6.91 -18.60
CA ALA A 14 -9.36 7.68 -19.34
C ALA A 14 -10.82 7.41 -18.92
N THR A 15 -11.08 6.40 -18.08
CA THR A 15 -12.44 5.96 -17.71
C THR A 15 -12.79 6.15 -16.23
N MET A 16 -12.20 7.13 -15.54
CA MET A 16 -12.66 7.49 -14.20
C MET A 16 -13.67 8.65 -14.24
N PRO A 17 -14.84 8.53 -13.59
CA PRO A 17 -15.71 9.68 -13.40
C PRO A 17 -15.04 10.70 -12.48
N ALA A 18 -14.98 11.97 -12.91
CA ALA A 18 -14.38 13.08 -12.17
C ALA A 18 -14.90 13.23 -10.71
N ALA A 19 -16.06 12.65 -10.40
CA ALA A 19 -16.63 12.59 -9.07
C ALA A 19 -15.78 11.77 -8.07
N SER A 20 -15.13 10.68 -8.50
CA SER A 20 -14.30 9.85 -7.62
C SER A 20 -13.01 10.56 -7.20
N VAL A 21 -12.37 11.29 -8.13
CA VAL A 21 -11.17 12.10 -7.86
C VAL A 21 -11.47 13.24 -6.87
N LYS A 22 -12.60 13.93 -7.05
CA LYS A 22 -13.01 15.06 -6.19
C LYS A 22 -13.42 14.62 -4.78
N ARG A 23 -14.03 13.44 -4.64
CA ARG A 23 -14.36 12.83 -3.33
C ARG A 23 -13.11 12.43 -2.55
N LYS A 24 -12.09 11.87 -3.22
CA LYS A 24 -10.81 11.51 -2.58
C LYS A 24 -10.01 12.71 -2.10
N GLN A 25 -9.93 13.79 -2.89
CA GLN A 25 -9.28 15.02 -2.42
C GLN A 25 -9.96 15.58 -1.15
N ASN A 26 -11.27 15.45 -1.02
CA ASN A 26 -11.99 15.81 0.20
C ASN A 26 -11.73 14.84 1.38
N LYS A 27 -11.57 13.54 1.12
CA LYS A 27 -11.17 12.53 2.14
C LYS A 27 -9.75 12.81 2.65
N LEU A 28 -8.79 13.11 1.76
CA LEU A 28 -7.43 13.54 2.12
C LEU A 28 -7.44 14.82 2.97
N ARG A 29 -8.21 15.85 2.59
CA ARG A 29 -8.33 17.09 3.38
C ARG A 29 -8.90 16.89 4.78
N ARG A 30 -9.78 15.89 4.98
CA ARG A 30 -10.29 15.51 6.31
C ARG A 30 -9.23 14.75 7.12
N HIS A 31 -8.48 13.84 6.50
CA HIS A 31 -7.41 13.09 7.17
C HIS A 31 -6.21 13.98 7.56
N GLU A 32 -5.84 14.96 6.73
CA GLU A 32 -4.77 15.94 7.00
C GLU A 32 -5.06 16.79 8.25
N ARG A 33 -6.33 17.17 8.46
CA ARG A 33 -6.76 17.91 9.67
C ARG A 33 -6.68 17.06 10.93
N HIS A 34 -6.95 15.76 10.85
CA HIS A 34 -6.80 14.86 12.00
C HIS A 34 -5.34 14.51 12.31
N ARG A 35 -4.47 14.42 11.28
CA ARG A 35 -3.03 14.15 11.44
C ARG A 35 -2.30 15.22 12.27
N ARG A 36 -2.69 16.49 12.18
CA ARG A 36 -2.10 17.57 13.00
C ARG A 36 -2.42 17.49 14.50
N LEU A 37 -3.35 16.63 14.91
CA LEU A 37 -3.82 16.55 16.30
C LEU A 37 -3.37 15.27 17.04
N SER A 38 -2.69 14.31 16.39
CA SER A 38 -2.40 13.00 16.99
C SER A 38 -0.92 12.61 17.08
N ALA A 39 -0.02 13.57 17.34
CA ALA A 39 1.33 13.25 17.78
C ALA A 39 1.30 12.66 19.21
N SER A 40 0.88 11.39 19.33
CA SER A 40 0.72 10.67 20.59
C SER A 40 1.93 9.77 20.86
N SER A 41 2.47 9.89 22.07
CA SER A 41 3.66 9.22 22.61
C SER A 41 3.65 7.69 22.58
N ARG A 42 2.57 7.05 22.11
CA ARG A 42 2.43 5.58 21.99
C ARG A 42 2.91 5.05 20.63
N GLY A 43 2.85 5.84 19.56
CA GLY A 43 3.42 5.47 18.25
C GLY A 43 4.93 5.23 18.33
N ALA A 44 5.63 6.07 19.11
CA ALA A 44 7.08 5.97 19.33
C ALA A 44 7.52 4.63 19.96
N ARG A 45 6.68 4.01 20.80
CA ARG A 45 7.01 2.75 21.48
C ARG A 45 6.96 1.55 20.54
N LEU A 46 5.98 1.53 19.63
CA LEU A 46 5.82 0.50 18.62
C LEU A 46 6.92 0.59 17.56
N ILE A 47 7.25 1.82 17.14
CA ILE A 47 8.38 2.12 16.25
C ILE A 47 9.72 1.66 16.86
N SER A 48 9.91 1.84 18.18
CA SER A 48 11.11 1.39 18.89
C SER A 48 11.27 -0.14 18.90
N THR A 49 10.19 -0.90 19.10
CA THR A 49 10.24 -2.38 19.03
C THR A 49 10.48 -2.88 17.60
N MET A 50 9.89 -2.22 16.60
CA MET A 50 10.16 -2.50 15.19
C MET A 50 11.62 -2.21 14.83
N GLN A 51 12.22 -1.15 15.38
CA GLN A 51 13.65 -0.85 15.20
C GLN A 51 14.57 -1.94 15.75
N THR A 52 14.19 -2.64 16.83
CA THR A 52 15.01 -3.74 17.37
C THR A 52 15.00 -4.95 16.44
N GLY A 53 13.84 -5.39 15.97
CA GLY A 53 13.72 -6.50 15.02
C GLY A 53 14.38 -6.21 13.67
N SER A 54 14.25 -4.98 13.16
CA SER A 54 14.91 -4.56 11.92
C SER A 54 16.43 -4.52 12.04
N LYS A 55 16.98 -4.13 13.21
CA LYS A 55 18.43 -4.14 13.45
C LYS A 55 19.00 -5.55 13.40
N GLU A 56 18.32 -6.55 13.95
CA GLU A 56 18.77 -7.95 13.86
C GLU A 56 18.76 -8.47 12.42
N VAL A 57 17.73 -8.15 11.64
CA VAL A 57 17.65 -8.52 10.20
C VAL A 57 18.75 -7.81 9.40
N LEU A 58 19.00 -6.52 9.68
CA LEU A 58 20.06 -5.71 9.06
C LEU A 58 21.45 -6.28 9.34
N CYS A 59 21.75 -6.66 10.58
CA CYS A 59 23.04 -7.26 10.93
C CYS A 59 23.25 -8.58 10.17
N ASN A 60 22.24 -9.44 10.11
CA ASN A 60 22.30 -10.74 9.44
C ASN A 60 22.32 -10.66 7.90
N ALA A 61 21.87 -9.56 7.30
CA ALA A 61 21.91 -9.34 5.85
C ALA A 61 23.23 -8.71 5.42
N ARG A 62 23.75 -7.76 6.21
CA ARG A 62 24.99 -7.04 5.91
C ARG A 62 26.22 -7.93 5.93
N ASP A 63 26.24 -8.96 6.76
CA ASP A 63 27.31 -9.97 6.80
C ASP A 63 27.37 -10.87 5.55
N ARG A 64 26.32 -10.88 4.71
CA ARG A 64 26.23 -11.72 3.51
C ARG A 64 26.56 -11.00 2.20
N GLY A 65 26.80 -9.69 2.22
CA GLY A 65 27.16 -8.92 1.01
C GLY A 65 26.02 -8.70 0.00
N ASP A 66 24.81 -9.18 0.30
CA ASP A 66 23.61 -8.94 -0.50
C ASP A 66 23.02 -7.58 -0.12
N GLY A 67 22.78 -6.70 -1.10
CA GLY A 67 21.98 -5.49 -0.88
C GLY A 67 20.66 -5.89 -0.22
N VAL A 68 20.33 -5.29 0.94
CA VAL A 68 19.25 -5.80 1.81
C VAL A 68 17.95 -5.91 0.99
N PRO A 69 17.46 -7.13 0.71
CA PRO A 69 16.32 -7.32 -0.16
C PRO A 69 15.06 -6.68 0.42
N PHE A 70 14.08 -6.44 -0.45
CA PHE A 70 12.71 -6.03 -0.08
C PHE A 70 12.11 -6.79 1.13
N GLU A 71 12.61 -8.00 1.42
CA GLU A 71 12.33 -8.79 2.61
C GLU A 71 12.38 -8.03 3.94
N ALA A 72 13.31 -7.09 4.12
CA ALA A 72 13.37 -6.30 5.35
C ALA A 72 12.17 -5.35 5.47
N VAL A 73 11.75 -4.72 4.37
CA VAL A 73 10.53 -3.90 4.31
C VAL A 73 9.28 -4.77 4.46
N ALA A 74 9.24 -5.94 3.82
CA ALA A 74 8.13 -6.89 3.94
C ALA A 74 7.95 -7.40 5.38
N THR A 75 9.05 -7.67 6.09
CA THR A 75 9.06 -8.06 7.49
C THR A 75 8.46 -6.96 8.36
N GLU A 76 8.85 -5.72 8.13
CA GLU A 76 8.29 -4.59 8.87
C GLU A 76 6.82 -4.34 8.56
N LEU A 77 6.39 -4.49 7.31
CA LEU A 77 4.99 -4.43 6.93
C LEU A 77 4.17 -5.53 7.61
N LYS A 78 4.72 -6.74 7.74
CA LYS A 78 4.09 -7.83 8.48
C LYS A 78 3.90 -7.46 9.95
N PHE A 79 4.95 -6.99 10.63
CA PHE A 79 4.85 -6.53 12.01
C PHE A 79 3.87 -5.36 12.17
N PHE A 80 3.88 -4.43 11.22
CA PHE A 80 2.93 -3.32 11.20
C PHE A 80 1.51 -3.86 11.16
N ASN A 81 1.22 -4.78 10.26
CA ASN A 81 -0.10 -5.41 10.15
C ASN A 81 -0.51 -6.15 11.42
N GLU A 82 0.36 -6.99 11.98
CA GLU A 82 0.08 -7.76 13.20
C GLU A 82 -0.23 -6.85 14.39
N ALA A 83 0.54 -5.78 14.57
CA ALA A 83 0.34 -4.82 15.66
C ALA A 83 -0.95 -3.98 15.52
N GLN A 84 -1.60 -4.03 14.36
CA GLN A 84 -2.75 -3.18 13.99
C GLN A 84 -4.01 -4.01 13.74
N ALA A 85 -3.89 -5.34 13.64
CA ALA A 85 -4.97 -6.27 13.32
C ALA A 85 -6.14 -6.19 14.31
N SER A 86 -5.85 -5.98 15.59
CA SER A 86 -6.87 -5.88 16.66
C SER A 86 -7.36 -4.46 16.93
N LYS A 87 -6.83 -3.45 16.23
CA LYS A 87 -7.14 -2.04 16.48
C LYS A 87 -8.23 -1.53 15.54
N PRO A 88 -9.22 -0.77 16.05
CA PRO A 88 -10.15 -0.05 15.19
C PRO A 88 -9.39 0.91 14.28
N TYR A 89 -9.89 1.12 13.06
CA TYR A 89 -9.23 1.92 12.04
C TYR A 89 -8.77 3.30 12.53
N SER A 90 -9.59 3.97 13.36
CA SER A 90 -9.30 5.30 13.93
C SER A 90 -8.13 5.36 14.90
N SER A 91 -7.65 4.22 15.41
CA SER A 91 -6.51 4.14 16.34
C SER A 91 -5.28 3.46 15.74
N ARG A 92 -5.34 3.14 14.44
CA ARG A 92 -4.18 2.60 13.71
C ARG A 92 -3.11 3.70 13.60
N VAL A 93 -1.88 3.33 13.94
CA VAL A 93 -0.68 4.08 13.53
C VAL A 93 -0.68 4.22 12.00
N HIS A 94 -0.34 5.40 11.49
CA HIS A 94 -0.25 5.66 10.05
C HIS A 94 1.19 5.58 9.58
N ILE A 95 1.42 5.10 8.35
CA ILE A 95 2.73 5.20 7.68
C ILE A 95 2.98 6.67 7.34
N THR A 96 4.15 7.20 7.71
CA THR A 96 4.56 8.58 7.45
C THR A 96 5.76 8.64 6.50
N GLU A 97 6.10 9.85 6.06
CA GLU A 97 7.28 10.09 5.23
C GLU A 97 8.58 9.58 5.90
N ASN A 98 8.66 9.59 7.24
CA ASN A 98 9.83 9.07 7.95
C ASN A 98 9.97 7.54 7.77
N GLU A 99 8.87 6.79 7.78
CA GLU A 99 8.90 5.36 7.48
C GLU A 99 9.31 5.11 6.03
N ILE A 100 8.77 5.86 5.07
CA ILE A 100 9.13 5.72 3.65
C ILE A 100 10.61 6.02 3.42
N GLN A 101 11.12 7.12 3.97
CA GLN A 101 12.54 7.48 3.84
C GLN A 101 13.43 6.38 4.45
N ARG A 102 13.06 5.85 5.61
CA ARG A 102 13.80 4.77 6.24
C ARG A 102 13.77 3.49 5.42
N TRP A 103 12.62 3.11 4.86
CA TRP A 103 12.50 1.94 3.99
C TRP A 103 13.29 2.09 2.69
N SER A 104 13.36 3.29 2.11
CA SER A 104 14.17 3.54 0.91
C SER A 104 15.67 3.36 1.20
N VAL A 105 16.15 3.84 2.36
CA VAL A 105 17.54 3.60 2.80
C VAL A 105 17.77 2.12 3.09
N LEU A 106 16.80 1.46 3.73
CA LEU A 106 16.89 0.05 4.13
C LEU A 106 16.96 -0.88 2.92
N SER A 107 16.11 -0.65 1.92
CA SER A 107 16.04 -1.48 0.70
C SER A 107 17.12 -1.15 -0.33
N ALA A 108 17.85 -0.05 -0.15
CA ALA A 108 18.78 0.50 -1.14
C ALA A 108 18.15 0.69 -2.54
N GLN A 109 16.84 0.97 -2.59
CA GLN A 109 16.08 1.15 -3.81
C GLN A 109 15.51 2.56 -3.94
N SER A 110 15.22 2.95 -5.19
CA SER A 110 14.40 4.12 -5.46
C SER A 110 13.00 3.96 -4.85
N ARG A 111 12.40 5.08 -4.43
CA ARG A 111 11.02 5.12 -3.90
C ARG A 111 10.03 4.46 -4.85
N THR A 112 10.14 4.72 -6.15
CA THR A 112 9.28 4.14 -7.19
C THR A 112 9.29 2.61 -7.16
N VAL A 113 10.48 2.00 -7.22
CA VAL A 113 10.61 0.53 -7.19
C VAL A 113 10.09 -0.03 -5.88
N MET A 114 10.43 0.62 -4.77
CA MET A 114 9.97 0.20 -3.45
C MET A 114 8.44 0.24 -3.34
N PHE A 115 7.77 1.29 -3.81
CA PHE A 115 6.31 1.38 -3.79
C PHE A 115 5.66 0.27 -4.61
N ASP A 116 6.15 -0.02 -5.82
CA ASP A 116 5.63 -1.12 -6.64
C ASP A 116 5.81 -2.48 -5.95
N GLN A 117 6.95 -2.70 -5.28
CA GLN A 117 7.18 -3.92 -4.51
C GLN A 117 6.25 -4.03 -3.29
N ILE A 118 6.04 -2.94 -2.55
CA ILE A 118 5.09 -2.91 -1.43
C ILE A 118 3.67 -3.22 -1.93
N ALA A 119 3.22 -2.57 -3.00
CA ALA A 119 1.89 -2.80 -3.57
C ALA A 119 1.73 -4.26 -4.03
N THR A 120 2.74 -4.80 -4.71
CA THR A 120 2.75 -6.20 -5.16
C THR A 120 2.71 -7.17 -3.98
N TYR A 121 3.45 -6.91 -2.91
CA TYR A 121 3.44 -7.71 -1.69
C TYR A 121 2.06 -7.74 -1.04
N LEU A 122 1.40 -6.59 -0.91
CA LEU A 122 0.07 -6.48 -0.33
C LEU A 122 -0.99 -7.16 -1.21
N ALA A 123 -0.90 -6.99 -2.53
CA ALA A 123 -1.76 -7.66 -3.50
C ALA A 123 -1.65 -9.19 -3.40
N ARG A 124 -0.44 -9.74 -3.40
CA ARG A 124 -0.19 -11.18 -3.24
C ARG A 124 -0.66 -11.70 -1.88
N SER A 125 -0.42 -10.94 -0.81
CA SER A 125 -0.82 -11.35 0.54
C SER A 125 -2.33 -11.35 0.70
N PHE A 126 -3.04 -10.37 0.14
CA PHE A 126 -4.50 -10.33 0.10
C PHE A 126 -5.09 -11.46 -0.75
N HIS A 127 -4.54 -11.66 -1.95
CA HIS A 127 -4.99 -12.73 -2.86
C HIS A 127 -4.89 -14.12 -2.22
N ASN A 128 -3.79 -14.36 -1.49
CA ASN A 128 -3.56 -15.60 -0.74
C ASN A 128 -4.21 -15.63 0.64
N SER A 129 -5.10 -14.69 0.97
CA SER A 129 -5.79 -14.58 2.26
C SER A 129 -4.86 -14.50 3.49
N LYS A 130 -3.61 -14.03 3.31
CA LYS A 130 -2.63 -13.82 4.40
C LYS A 130 -2.83 -12.49 5.12
N LEU A 131 -3.38 -11.49 4.43
CA LEU A 131 -3.73 -10.18 4.98
C LEU A 131 -5.19 -9.85 4.64
N SER A 132 -5.89 -9.17 5.55
CA SER A 132 -7.26 -8.72 5.31
C SER A 132 -7.32 -7.53 4.36
N PHE A 133 -8.48 -7.32 3.74
CA PHE A 133 -8.74 -6.16 2.88
C PHE A 133 -8.47 -4.85 3.62
N GLU A 134 -8.97 -4.70 4.85
CA GLU A 134 -8.86 -3.46 5.63
C GLU A 134 -7.41 -3.14 5.98
N SER A 135 -6.57 -4.14 6.21
CA SER A 135 -5.16 -3.96 6.50
C SER A 135 -4.40 -3.50 5.26
N CYS A 136 -4.58 -4.19 4.13
CA CYS A 136 -3.96 -3.79 2.86
C CYS A 136 -4.44 -2.40 2.40
N ASN A 137 -5.75 -2.14 2.46
CA ASN A 137 -6.33 -0.87 2.06
C ASN A 137 -5.86 0.29 2.95
N ALA A 138 -5.72 0.09 4.26
CA ALA A 138 -5.18 1.10 5.16
C ALA A 138 -3.74 1.48 4.79
N ILE A 139 -2.86 0.49 4.56
CA ILE A 139 -1.46 0.72 4.17
C ILE A 139 -1.38 1.43 2.81
N MET A 140 -2.14 0.97 1.82
CA MET A 140 -2.16 1.58 0.49
C MET A 140 -2.60 3.05 0.55
N ASN A 141 -3.62 3.36 1.36
CA ASN A 141 -4.07 4.73 1.57
C ASN A 141 -3.02 5.61 2.27
N ASP A 142 -2.31 5.09 3.26
CA ASP A 142 -1.25 5.84 3.95
C ASP A 142 -0.10 6.19 3.00
N ILE A 143 0.39 5.21 2.22
CA ILE A 143 1.48 5.40 1.26
C ILE A 143 1.05 6.34 0.14
N TYR A 144 -0.16 6.17 -0.40
CA TYR A 144 -0.70 7.11 -1.39
C TYR A 144 -0.79 8.53 -0.84
N GLY A 145 -1.22 8.69 0.42
CA GLY A 145 -1.20 9.97 1.11
C GLY A 145 0.19 10.60 1.18
N VAL A 146 1.21 9.81 1.51
CA VAL A 146 2.62 10.27 1.55
C VAL A 146 3.10 10.72 0.16
N ILE A 147 2.87 9.93 -0.89
CA ILE A 147 3.24 10.26 -2.28
C ILE A 147 2.62 11.61 -2.69
N ILE A 148 1.32 11.79 -2.47
CA ILE A 148 0.61 13.01 -2.86
C ILE A 148 1.07 14.22 -2.03
N SER A 149 1.29 14.05 -0.72
CA SER A 149 1.81 15.13 0.14
C SER A 149 3.22 15.57 -0.26
N ALA A 150 4.04 14.68 -0.82
CA ALA A 150 5.36 15.00 -1.35
C ALA A 150 5.32 15.67 -2.74
N GLY A 151 4.15 15.74 -3.39
CA GLY A 151 4.02 16.22 -4.77
C GLY A 151 4.57 15.23 -5.80
N GLU A 152 4.75 13.97 -5.42
CA GLU A 152 5.23 12.90 -6.28
C GLU A 152 4.08 12.31 -7.11
N SER A 153 4.40 11.77 -8.29
CA SER A 153 3.45 10.97 -9.07
C SER A 153 3.56 9.51 -8.65
N PRO A 154 2.45 8.82 -8.31
CA PRO A 154 2.50 7.42 -7.94
C PRO A 154 2.96 6.57 -9.15
N PRO A 155 3.80 5.54 -8.91
CA PRO A 155 4.14 4.56 -9.95
C PRO A 155 2.88 3.90 -10.53
N ALA A 156 2.93 3.53 -11.81
CA ALA A 156 1.75 3.03 -12.51
C ALA A 156 1.18 1.74 -11.91
N LEU A 157 2.04 0.79 -11.55
CA LEU A 157 1.62 -0.47 -10.93
C LEU A 157 1.08 -0.24 -9.52
N PHE A 158 1.77 0.57 -8.71
CA PHE A 158 1.25 1.02 -7.41
C PHE A 158 -0.15 1.62 -7.54
N LEU A 159 -0.34 2.54 -8.51
CA LEU A 159 -1.62 3.21 -8.72
C LEU A 159 -2.71 2.22 -9.14
N GLU A 160 -2.40 1.28 -10.02
CA GLU A 160 -3.37 0.26 -10.46
C GLU A 160 -3.84 -0.60 -9.28
N ILE A 161 -2.90 -1.07 -8.45
CA ILE A 161 -3.22 -1.85 -7.25
C ILE A 161 -3.99 -1.00 -6.23
N TYR A 162 -3.58 0.26 -6.03
CA TYR A 162 -4.28 1.21 -5.16
C TYR A 162 -5.75 1.37 -5.57
N LEU A 163 -6.00 1.55 -6.87
CA LEU A 163 -7.36 1.69 -7.40
C LEU A 163 -8.19 0.42 -7.23
N ALA A 164 -7.58 -0.77 -7.37
CA ALA A 164 -8.25 -2.03 -7.10
C ALA A 164 -8.73 -2.15 -5.64
N PHE A 165 -7.90 -1.73 -4.68
CA PHE A 165 -8.30 -1.70 -3.26
C PHE A 165 -9.37 -0.65 -2.98
N ASP A 166 -9.28 0.52 -3.59
CA ASP A 166 -10.27 1.58 -3.42
C ASP A 166 -11.66 1.20 -3.96
N GLU A 167 -11.72 0.44 -5.05
CA GLU A 167 -12.99 0.00 -5.63
C GLU A 167 -13.80 -0.89 -4.69
N GLY A 168 -13.13 -1.68 -3.84
CA GLY A 168 -13.77 -2.50 -2.82
C GLY A 168 -14.17 -1.77 -1.54
N GLU A 169 -13.94 -0.45 -1.40
CA GLU A 169 -14.48 0.31 -0.25
C GLU A 169 -15.99 0.56 -0.38
N HIS A 170 -16.56 0.39 -1.57
CA HIS A 170 -17.90 0.88 -1.88
C HIS A 170 -18.75 -0.16 -2.59
N TYR A 171 -20.00 -0.27 -2.14
CA TYR A 171 -21.04 -0.97 -2.89
C TYR A 171 -21.37 -0.19 -4.16
N HIS A 172 -21.46 -0.89 -5.28
CA HIS A 172 -21.85 -0.32 -6.56
C HIS A 172 -23.33 -0.60 -6.83
N ASN A 173 -24.04 0.39 -7.40
CA ASN A 173 -25.43 0.27 -7.87
C ASN A 173 -26.42 -0.29 -6.82
N ASP A 174 -26.28 0.13 -5.56
CA ASP A 174 -27.13 -0.30 -4.43
C ASP A 174 -27.21 -1.82 -4.18
N ARG A 175 -26.36 -2.61 -4.82
CA ARG A 175 -26.19 -4.04 -4.54
C ARG A 175 -25.51 -4.18 -3.19
N ARG A 176 -26.30 -4.49 -2.15
CA ARG A 176 -25.85 -4.66 -0.74
C ARG A 176 -25.73 -6.14 -0.35
N ASP A 177 -26.01 -7.02 -1.29
CA ASP A 177 -26.02 -8.48 -1.19
C ASP A 177 -24.61 -9.10 -1.33
N GLU A 178 -23.66 -8.35 -1.86
CA GLU A 178 -22.29 -8.83 -2.13
C GLU A 178 -21.26 -7.96 -1.41
N ASP A 179 -20.24 -8.59 -0.81
CA ASP A 179 -19.09 -7.87 -0.24
C ASP A 179 -18.24 -7.24 -1.36
N PRO A 180 -18.13 -5.90 -1.45
CA PRO A 180 -17.40 -5.24 -2.52
C PRO A 180 -15.91 -5.60 -2.55
N ALA A 181 -15.30 -5.92 -1.40
CA ALA A 181 -13.91 -6.35 -1.34
C ALA A 181 -13.71 -7.71 -2.02
N LEU A 182 -14.71 -8.60 -1.94
CA LEU A 182 -14.68 -9.89 -2.60
C LEU A 182 -14.99 -9.78 -4.10
N VAL A 183 -15.95 -8.94 -4.48
CA VAL A 183 -16.38 -8.84 -5.89
C VAL A 183 -15.40 -8.04 -6.72
N TYR A 184 -14.99 -6.86 -6.25
CA TYR A 184 -14.22 -5.91 -7.05
C TYR A 184 -12.73 -6.05 -6.78
N THR A 185 -12.30 -5.93 -5.50
CA THR A 185 -10.87 -5.97 -5.17
C THR A 185 -10.24 -7.31 -5.50
N ARG A 186 -10.81 -8.42 -5.03
CA ARG A 186 -10.20 -9.75 -5.23
C ARG A 186 -10.12 -10.13 -6.71
N SER A 187 -11.16 -9.83 -7.49
CA SER A 187 -11.18 -10.07 -8.94
C SER A 187 -10.12 -9.22 -9.66
N ARG A 188 -10.05 -7.93 -9.35
CA ARG A 188 -9.09 -7.02 -10.01
C ARG A 188 -7.64 -7.34 -9.63
N ILE A 189 -7.38 -7.65 -8.37
CA ILE A 189 -6.05 -8.08 -7.90
C ILE A 189 -5.61 -9.37 -8.60
N ALA A 190 -6.50 -10.35 -8.78
CA ALA A 190 -6.18 -11.59 -9.50
C ALA A 190 -5.71 -11.30 -10.94
N GLN A 191 -6.43 -10.43 -11.67
CA GLN A 191 -6.06 -10.03 -13.04
C GLN A 191 -4.71 -9.32 -13.11
N ILE A 192 -4.43 -8.41 -12.17
CA ILE A 192 -3.14 -7.69 -12.10
C ILE A 192 -2.01 -8.70 -11.87
N LEU A 193 -2.17 -9.61 -10.92
CA LEU A 193 -1.14 -10.61 -10.59
C LEU A 193 -0.89 -11.60 -11.74
N GLU A 194 -1.92 -12.02 -12.46
CA GLU A 194 -1.79 -12.85 -13.67
C GLU A 194 -1.03 -12.11 -14.79
N GLY A 195 -1.28 -10.81 -14.95
CA GLY A 195 -0.53 -9.97 -15.88
C GLY A 195 0.96 -9.86 -15.54
N LEU A 196 1.30 -9.82 -14.25
CA LEU A 196 2.69 -9.79 -13.77
C LEU A 196 3.41 -11.13 -13.98
N SER A 197 2.73 -12.27 -13.87
CA SER A 197 3.34 -13.59 -14.14
C SER A 197 3.48 -13.89 -15.62
N SER A 198 2.71 -13.21 -16.46
CA SER A 198 2.69 -13.41 -17.92
C SER A 198 3.64 -12.48 -18.68
N SER A 199 4.34 -11.57 -17.99
CA SER A 199 5.37 -10.72 -18.57
C SER A 199 6.74 -11.41 -18.44
N PRO A 200 7.40 -11.79 -19.55
CA PRO A 200 8.73 -12.41 -19.52
C PRO A 200 9.83 -11.46 -19.05
#